data_AF-X1FX76-F1
#
_entry.id   AF-X1FX76-F1
#
_cell.length_a   1.000
_cell.length_b   1.000
_cell.length_c   1.000
_cell.angle_alpha   90.00
_cell.angle_beta   90.00
_cell.angle_gamma   90.00
#
_symmetry.space_group_name_H-M   'P 1'
#
loop_
_entity.id
_entity.type
_entity.pdbx_description
1 polymer ?
#
loop_
_entity_poly.entity_id
_entity_poly.type
_entity_poly.pdbx_seq_one_letter_code
_entity_poly.pdbx_strand_id
1 'polypeptide(L)'
;DKSGVRLSDSYIEERDRILNDLEAQIARAEEVPWALRGLYRVGLSIAKIIVPPILGMFASTAKDVKEGIDAVTTGEALKIEIKRDDDWWMPVLKQFGFPDSTVKAIASIMPEIQTGPVMLRPLPGILMMVGLLGRLGAIVSGEPAKDLMRRYHPNVPSPGEILRTSFIDPSRHEAVVKALQQGGYTADDIELMYVANYALYSEEHIRALYFRGALTEEQANNRLSEQGYTSTRIEELKQGWKVIPGIQDLVMMQAKEAFEPALISKYGLGAEEPTDIYEWTRKLGLSDEW
;
A
#
# COMPACT_ATOMS: atom_id res chain seq x y z
N ASP A 1 10.57 -49.41 -2.33
CA ASP A 1 10.99 -50.54 -3.18
C ASP A 1 10.76 -51.93 -2.56
N LYS A 2 9.68 -52.13 -1.80
CA LYS A 2 9.32 -53.46 -1.23
C LYS A 2 7.84 -53.84 -1.39
N SER A 3 7.03 -53.03 -2.07
CA SER A 3 5.59 -53.32 -2.27
C SER A 3 5.22 -53.81 -3.67
N GLY A 4 6.14 -53.85 -4.64
CA GLY A 4 5.92 -54.53 -5.94
C GLY A 4 4.70 -54.08 -6.77
N VAL A 5 4.04 -52.98 -6.43
CA VAL A 5 2.91 -52.45 -7.20
C VAL A 5 3.47 -51.70 -8.40
N ARG A 6 3.52 -52.36 -9.55
CA ARG A 6 3.72 -51.69 -10.84
C ARG A 6 2.45 -50.92 -11.18
N LEU A 7 2.55 -49.59 -11.25
CA LEU A 7 1.51 -48.74 -11.82
C LEU A 7 1.29 -49.17 -13.28
N SER A 8 0.03 -49.12 -13.75
CA SER A 8 -0.25 -49.43 -15.16
C SER A 8 0.46 -48.44 -16.07
N ASP A 9 0.92 -48.91 -17.23
CA ASP A 9 1.60 -48.04 -18.20
C ASP A 9 0.72 -46.83 -18.60
N SER A 10 -0.60 -47.02 -18.68
CA SER A 10 -1.56 -45.94 -18.93
C SER A 10 -1.57 -44.85 -17.84
N TYR A 11 -1.27 -45.21 -16.58
CA TYR A 11 -1.20 -44.24 -15.48
C TYR A 11 0.09 -43.44 -15.55
N ILE A 12 1.20 -44.10 -15.90
CA ILE A 12 2.49 -43.44 -16.09
C ILE A 12 2.39 -42.44 -17.24
N GLU A 13 1.78 -42.85 -18.36
CA GLU A 13 1.52 -41.98 -19.51
C GLU A 13 0.63 -40.78 -19.15
N GLU A 14 -0.47 -41.00 -18.41
CA GLU A 14 -1.39 -39.93 -18.02
C GLU A 14 -0.75 -38.95 -17.02
N ARG A 15 0.01 -39.47 -16.05
CA ARG A 15 0.80 -38.66 -15.11
C ARG A 15 1.79 -37.79 -15.88
N ASP A 16 2.53 -38.38 -16.81
CA ASP A 16 3.56 -37.67 -17.55
C ASP A 16 2.94 -36.65 -18.51
N ARG A 17 1.76 -36.94 -19.09
CA ARG A 17 0.98 -35.97 -19.85
C ARG A 17 0.59 -34.75 -19.01
N ILE A 18 0.06 -34.96 -17.81
CA ILE A 18 -0.35 -33.88 -16.89
C ILE A 18 0.88 -33.07 -16.44
N LEU A 19 1.99 -33.74 -16.12
CA LEU A 19 3.24 -33.06 -15.74
C LEU A 19 3.80 -32.23 -16.90
N ASN A 20 3.77 -32.76 -18.13
CA ASN A 20 4.22 -32.06 -19.32
C ASN A 20 3.30 -30.88 -19.67
N ASP A 21 1.98 -31.00 -19.51
CA ASP A 21 1.07 -29.88 -19.71
C ASP A 21 1.26 -28.80 -18.63
N LEU A 22 1.49 -29.19 -17.37
CA LEU A 22 1.86 -28.25 -16.30
C LEU A 22 3.19 -27.54 -16.61
N GLU A 23 4.18 -28.23 -17.18
CA GLU A 23 5.44 -27.64 -17.63
C GLU A 23 5.25 -26.70 -18.83
N ALA A 24 4.38 -27.04 -19.78
CA ALA A 24 4.00 -26.17 -20.88
C ALA A 24 3.20 -24.94 -20.39
N GLN A 25 2.39 -25.07 -19.35
CA GLN A 25 1.71 -23.94 -18.70
C GLN A 25 2.71 -23.06 -17.92
N ILE A 26 3.73 -23.65 -17.28
CA ILE A 26 4.86 -22.92 -16.67
C ILE A 26 5.60 -22.10 -17.72
N ALA A 27 5.91 -22.69 -18.88
CA ALA A 27 6.59 -22.01 -19.97
C ALA A 27 5.75 -20.86 -20.55
N ARG A 28 4.43 -21.06 -20.70
CA ARG A 28 3.50 -20.00 -21.13
C ARG A 28 3.32 -18.88 -20.10
N ALA A 29 3.56 -19.16 -18.82
CA ALA A 29 3.50 -18.14 -17.77
C ALA A 29 4.67 -17.13 -17.81
N GLU A 30 5.65 -17.30 -18.71
CA GLU A 30 6.65 -16.28 -19.02
C GLU A 30 6.05 -15.03 -19.70
N GLU A 31 4.80 -15.08 -20.15
CA GLU A 31 4.06 -13.94 -20.72
C GLU A 31 3.26 -13.15 -19.67
N VAL A 32 3.17 -13.64 -18.42
CA VAL A 32 2.39 -13.01 -17.35
C VAL A 32 3.21 -11.87 -16.70
N PRO A 33 2.60 -10.77 -16.22
CA PRO A 33 3.29 -9.71 -15.49
C PRO A 33 4.15 -10.25 -14.34
N TRP A 34 5.36 -9.69 -14.18
CA TRP A 34 6.40 -10.22 -13.29
C TRP A 34 5.94 -10.45 -11.84
N ALA A 35 5.02 -9.62 -11.33
CA ALA A 35 4.45 -9.73 -9.98
C ALA A 35 3.62 -11.01 -9.76
N LEU A 36 2.97 -11.53 -10.80
CA LEU A 36 2.17 -12.76 -10.73
C LEU A 36 3.00 -14.03 -11.00
N ARG A 37 4.20 -13.90 -11.59
CA ARG A 37 5.09 -15.04 -11.88
C ARG A 37 5.57 -15.74 -10.61
N GLY A 38 5.85 -14.99 -9.55
CA GLY A 38 6.31 -15.55 -8.27
C GLY A 38 5.23 -16.43 -7.63
N LEU A 39 4.01 -15.91 -7.52
CA LEU A 39 2.86 -16.63 -6.98
C LEU A 39 2.50 -17.85 -7.84
N TYR A 40 2.56 -17.73 -9.16
CA TYR A 40 2.28 -18.82 -10.09
C TYR A 40 3.33 -19.94 -10.00
N ARG A 41 4.63 -19.61 -9.93
CA ARG A 41 5.71 -20.59 -9.72
C ARG A 41 5.58 -21.32 -8.38
N VAL A 42 5.27 -20.59 -7.30
CA VAL A 42 5.04 -21.19 -5.98
C VAL A 42 3.83 -22.12 -6.01
N GLY A 43 2.72 -21.69 -6.62
CA GLY A 43 1.52 -22.52 -6.79
C GLY A 43 1.80 -23.81 -7.58
N LEU A 44 2.62 -23.74 -8.62
CA LEU A 44 3.01 -24.88 -9.45
C LEU A 44 4.01 -25.83 -8.76
N SER A 45 4.97 -25.31 -7.99
CA SER A 45 5.85 -26.15 -7.17
C SER A 45 5.06 -26.90 -6.09
N ILE A 46 4.09 -26.24 -5.47
CA ILE A 46 3.15 -26.86 -4.53
C ILE A 46 2.31 -27.92 -5.25
N ALA A 47 1.81 -27.64 -6.45
CA ALA A 47 1.09 -28.61 -7.26
C ALA A 47 1.95 -29.83 -7.62
N LYS A 48 3.22 -29.67 -8.03
CA LYS A 48 4.11 -30.82 -8.32
C LYS A 48 4.36 -31.73 -7.11
N ILE A 49 4.30 -31.19 -5.90
CA ILE A 49 4.49 -31.98 -4.66
C ILE A 49 3.17 -32.66 -4.26
N ILE A 50 2.03 -31.99 -4.43
CA ILE A 50 0.73 -32.42 -3.92
C ILE A 50 -0.05 -33.28 -4.94
N VAL A 51 0.03 -32.95 -6.23
CA VAL A 51 -0.74 -33.58 -7.31
C VAL A 51 -0.38 -35.06 -7.51
N PRO A 52 0.89 -35.51 -7.52
CA PRO A 52 1.19 -36.92 -7.71
C PRO A 52 0.63 -37.88 -6.64
N PRO A 53 0.72 -37.61 -5.32
CA PRO A 53 0.07 -38.46 -4.31
C PRO A 53 -1.46 -38.40 -4.37
N ILE A 54 -2.04 -37.24 -4.72
CA ILE A 54 -3.48 -37.09 -4.90
C ILE A 54 -3.98 -37.85 -6.12
N LEU A 55 -3.31 -37.76 -7.26
CA LEU A 55 -3.63 -38.51 -8.48
C LEU A 55 -3.46 -40.02 -8.25
N GLY A 56 -2.46 -40.46 -7.48
CA GLY A 56 -2.33 -41.86 -7.10
C GLY A 56 -3.52 -42.35 -6.26
N MET A 57 -3.99 -41.51 -5.33
CA MET A 57 -5.18 -41.79 -4.52
C MET A 57 -6.46 -41.84 -5.39
N PHE A 58 -6.64 -40.88 -6.30
CA PHE A 58 -7.78 -40.85 -7.21
C PHE A 58 -7.73 -41.95 -8.27
N ALA A 59 -6.57 -42.34 -8.77
CA ALA A 59 -6.44 -43.45 -9.73
C ALA A 59 -6.76 -44.80 -9.09
N SER A 60 -6.35 -45.02 -7.84
CA SER A 60 -6.80 -46.20 -7.08
C SER A 60 -8.33 -46.17 -6.88
N THR A 61 -8.88 -45.01 -6.54
CA THR A 61 -10.33 -44.84 -6.34
C THR A 61 -11.12 -44.99 -7.64
N ALA A 62 -10.61 -44.48 -8.76
CA ALA A 62 -11.24 -44.57 -10.07
C ALA A 62 -11.21 -46.01 -10.61
N LYS A 63 -10.13 -46.75 -10.34
CA LYS A 63 -10.05 -48.19 -10.60
C LYS A 63 -11.08 -48.95 -9.75
N ASP A 64 -11.14 -48.68 -8.45
CA ASP A 64 -12.11 -49.31 -7.53
C ASP A 64 -13.57 -48.99 -7.93
N VAL A 65 -13.83 -47.76 -8.40
CA VAL A 65 -15.16 -47.33 -8.89
C VAL A 65 -15.50 -48.00 -10.21
N LYS A 66 -14.55 -48.10 -11.15
CA LYS A 66 -14.77 -48.79 -12.43
C LYS A 66 -15.03 -50.29 -12.21
N GLU A 67 -14.24 -50.95 -11.36
CA GLU A 67 -14.45 -52.34 -10.99
C GLU A 67 -15.80 -52.55 -10.28
N GLY A 68 -16.24 -51.60 -9.45
CA GLY A 68 -17.58 -51.60 -8.86
C GLY A 68 -18.71 -51.39 -9.86
N ILE A 69 -18.52 -50.55 -10.87
CA ILE A 69 -19.49 -50.32 -11.95
C ILE A 69 -19.60 -51.57 -12.83
N ASP A 70 -18.48 -52.14 -13.25
CA ASP A 70 -18.40 -53.32 -14.13
C ASP A 70 -19.01 -54.58 -13.45
N ALA A 71 -18.85 -54.69 -12.12
CA ALA A 71 -19.52 -55.72 -11.31
C ALA A 71 -21.05 -55.60 -11.31
N VAL A 72 -21.56 -54.36 -11.17
CA VAL A 72 -23.00 -54.09 -11.15
C VAL A 72 -23.63 -54.33 -12.53
N THR A 73 -22.95 -53.99 -13.61
CA THR A 73 -23.45 -54.21 -14.99
C THR A 73 -23.40 -55.67 -15.43
N THR A 74 -22.51 -56.49 -14.87
CA THR A 74 -22.41 -57.92 -15.21
C THR A 74 -23.33 -58.82 -14.38
N GLY A 75 -23.98 -58.28 -13.34
CA GLY A 75 -24.87 -59.05 -12.46
C GLY A 75 -24.15 -59.99 -11.52
N GLU A 76 -22.81 -59.97 -11.48
CA GLU A 76 -22.03 -60.66 -10.46
C GLU A 76 -22.05 -59.84 -9.17
N ALA A 77 -22.64 -60.40 -8.12
CA ALA A 77 -22.54 -59.85 -6.77
C ALA A 77 -21.10 -59.98 -6.27
N LEU A 78 -20.26 -59.03 -6.67
CA LEU A 78 -18.85 -59.00 -6.31
C LEU A 78 -18.74 -58.54 -4.85
N LYS A 79 -18.46 -59.49 -3.95
CA LYS A 79 -17.88 -59.19 -2.63
C LYS A 79 -16.43 -58.75 -2.83
N ILE A 80 -16.22 -57.53 -3.33
CA ILE A 80 -14.89 -56.93 -3.32
C ILE A 80 -14.58 -56.56 -1.87
N GLU A 81 -13.94 -57.49 -1.17
CA GLU A 81 -13.36 -57.22 0.15
C GLU A 81 -12.04 -56.47 -0.08
N ILE A 82 -12.13 -55.14 -0.29
CA ILE A 82 -10.94 -54.28 -0.33
C ILE A 82 -10.39 -54.24 1.09
N LYS A 83 -9.41 -55.11 1.40
CA LYS A 83 -8.62 -55.04 2.63
C LYS A 83 -7.67 -53.84 2.54
N ARG A 84 -8.21 -52.63 2.74
CA ARG A 84 -7.40 -51.48 3.15
C ARG A 84 -7.17 -51.62 4.65
N ASP A 85 -5.95 -51.40 5.10
CA ASP A 85 -5.65 -51.25 6.52
C ASP A 85 -6.52 -50.11 7.04
N ASP A 86 -7.38 -50.37 8.03
CA ASP A 86 -8.51 -49.50 8.41
C ASP A 86 -8.07 -48.07 8.80
N ASP A 87 -6.78 -47.89 9.06
CA ASP A 87 -6.14 -46.69 9.59
C ASP A 87 -5.13 -46.01 8.65
N TRP A 88 -5.05 -46.38 7.36
CA TRP A 88 -4.05 -45.84 6.43
C TRP A 88 -4.02 -44.30 6.35
N TRP A 89 -5.13 -43.64 6.66
CA TRP A 89 -5.33 -42.19 6.62
C TRP A 89 -4.85 -41.47 7.90
N MET A 90 -4.72 -42.17 9.03
CA MET A 90 -4.28 -41.57 10.29
C MET A 90 -2.84 -41.03 10.25
N PRO A 91 -1.84 -41.78 9.74
CA PRO A 91 -0.47 -41.26 9.58
C PRO A 91 -0.45 -40.03 8.68
N VAL A 92 -1.29 -40.01 7.65
CA VAL A 92 -1.40 -38.88 6.71
C VAL A 92 -1.91 -37.64 7.43
N LEU A 93 -3.03 -37.72 8.16
CA LEU A 93 -3.55 -36.59 8.93
C LEU A 93 -2.56 -36.09 9.99
N LYS A 94 -1.85 -37.00 10.67
CA LYS A 94 -0.82 -36.62 11.65
C LYS A 94 0.39 -35.97 10.99
N GLN A 95 0.85 -36.47 9.84
CA GLN A 95 1.94 -35.87 9.06
C GLN A 95 1.56 -34.46 8.57
N PHE A 96 0.29 -34.25 8.24
CA PHE A 96 -0.23 -32.92 7.92
C PHE A 96 -0.48 -32.04 9.15
N GLY A 97 -0.19 -32.52 10.37
CA GLY A 97 -0.24 -31.77 11.62
C GLY A 97 -1.65 -31.46 12.11
N PHE A 98 -2.65 -32.29 11.78
CA PHE A 98 -4.00 -32.14 12.33
C PHE A 98 -3.98 -32.37 13.86
N PRO A 99 -4.68 -31.54 14.66
CA PRO A 99 -4.77 -31.76 16.10
C PRO A 99 -5.35 -33.15 16.40
N ASP A 100 -4.88 -33.78 17.48
CA ASP A 100 -5.35 -35.12 17.86
C ASP A 100 -6.87 -35.18 18.07
N SER A 101 -7.50 -34.08 18.48
CA SER A 101 -8.96 -33.97 18.60
C SER A 101 -9.67 -34.08 17.25
N THR A 102 -9.12 -33.45 16.19
CA THR A 102 -9.63 -33.54 14.82
C THR A 102 -9.40 -34.93 14.24
N VAL A 103 -8.23 -35.53 14.48
CA VAL A 103 -7.92 -36.91 14.04
C VAL A 103 -8.89 -37.89 14.70
N LYS A 104 -9.17 -37.75 16.00
CA LYS A 104 -10.14 -38.58 16.73
C LYS A 104 -11.58 -38.39 16.24
N ALA A 105 -11.99 -37.16 15.93
CA ALA A 105 -13.32 -36.88 15.40
C ALA A 105 -13.53 -37.51 14.01
N ILE A 106 -12.50 -37.49 13.15
CA ILE A 106 -12.52 -38.19 11.86
C ILE A 106 -12.52 -39.70 12.08
N ALA A 107 -11.73 -40.21 13.03
CA ALA A 107 -11.70 -41.63 13.39
C ALA A 107 -13.09 -42.16 13.79
N SER A 108 -13.85 -41.37 14.56
CA SER A 108 -15.18 -41.80 15.03
C SER A 108 -16.23 -41.91 13.93
N ILE A 109 -16.09 -41.19 12.81
CA ILE A 109 -17.04 -41.22 11.70
C ILE A 109 -16.58 -42.11 10.53
N MET A 110 -15.30 -42.50 10.51
CA MET A 110 -14.72 -43.30 9.42
C MET A 110 -15.33 -44.70 9.25
N PRO A 111 -15.64 -45.46 10.32
CA PRO A 111 -16.31 -46.75 10.18
C PRO A 111 -17.66 -46.62 9.46
N GLU A 112 -18.46 -45.62 9.82
CA GLU A 112 -19.75 -45.34 9.19
C GLU A 112 -19.60 -44.95 7.71
N ILE A 113 -18.54 -44.23 7.36
CA ILE A 113 -18.22 -43.84 5.97
C ILE A 113 -17.73 -45.04 5.14
N GLN A 114 -16.96 -45.95 5.74
CA GLN A 114 -16.43 -47.14 5.06
C GLN A 114 -17.53 -48.17 4.78
N THR A 115 -18.43 -48.40 5.74
CA THR A 115 -19.57 -49.31 5.60
C THR A 115 -20.80 -48.67 4.95
N GLY A 116 -20.81 -47.33 4.84
CA GLY A 116 -21.91 -46.56 4.28
C GLY A 116 -22.05 -46.69 2.76
N PRO A 117 -23.10 -46.07 2.18
CA PRO A 117 -23.33 -46.05 0.74
C PRO A 117 -22.09 -45.58 -0.02
N VAL A 118 -21.82 -46.17 -1.19
CA VAL A 118 -20.66 -45.86 -2.04
C VAL A 118 -20.47 -44.35 -2.28
N MET A 119 -21.56 -43.58 -2.29
CA MET A 119 -21.55 -42.11 -2.43
C MET A 119 -20.88 -41.34 -1.29
N LEU A 120 -20.72 -41.92 -0.09
CA LEU A 120 -20.07 -41.26 1.05
C LEU A 120 -18.56 -41.54 1.12
N ARG A 121 -18.06 -42.51 0.36
CA ARG A 121 -16.64 -42.88 0.35
C ARG A 121 -15.65 -41.77 -0.08
N PRO A 122 -15.99 -40.77 -0.92
CA PRO A 122 -15.04 -39.69 -1.25
C PRO A 122 -14.96 -38.58 -0.19
N LEU A 123 -15.87 -38.52 0.79
CA LEU A 123 -15.96 -37.42 1.77
C LEU A 123 -14.65 -37.17 2.56
N PRO A 124 -13.91 -38.20 3.03
CA PRO A 124 -12.65 -38.01 3.73
C PRO A 124 -11.59 -37.32 2.87
N GLY A 125 -11.52 -37.65 1.58
CA GLY A 125 -10.60 -37.02 0.63
C GLY A 125 -10.94 -35.54 0.42
N ILE A 126 -12.24 -35.21 0.33
CA ILE A 126 -12.72 -33.82 0.21
C ILE A 126 -12.38 -33.02 1.48
N LEU A 127 -12.62 -33.59 2.67
CA LEU A 127 -12.28 -32.94 3.95
C LEU A 127 -10.77 -32.71 4.11
N MET A 128 -9.93 -33.64 3.68
CA MET A 128 -8.48 -33.44 3.65
C MET A 128 -8.07 -32.30 2.71
N MET A 129 -8.69 -32.23 1.52
CA MET A 129 -8.45 -31.15 0.56
C MET A 129 -8.83 -29.78 1.13
N VAL A 130 -10.00 -29.67 1.78
CA VAL A 130 -10.44 -28.42 2.43
C VAL A 130 -9.49 -28.02 3.56
N GLY A 131 -9.03 -28.97 4.39
CA GLY A 131 -8.07 -28.70 5.45
C GLY A 131 -6.70 -28.26 4.94
N LEU A 132 -6.23 -28.86 3.84
CA LEU A 132 -4.97 -28.50 3.17
C LEU A 132 -5.04 -27.10 2.56
N LEU A 133 -6.15 -26.77 1.89
CA LEU A 133 -6.39 -25.43 1.34
C LEU A 133 -6.47 -24.37 2.44
N GLY A 134 -7.11 -24.67 3.57
CA GLY A 134 -7.16 -23.77 4.73
C GLY A 134 -5.78 -23.48 5.32
N ARG A 135 -4.89 -24.47 5.38
CA ARG A 135 -3.50 -24.29 5.86
C ARG A 135 -2.61 -23.57 4.85
N LEU A 136 -2.76 -23.86 3.56
CA LEU A 136 -2.10 -23.08 2.52
C LEU A 136 -2.55 -21.61 2.58
N GLY A 137 -3.84 -21.35 2.81
CA GLY A 137 -4.36 -20.02 3.10
C GLY A 137 -3.69 -19.38 4.33
N ALA A 138 -3.56 -20.12 5.43
CA ALA A 138 -2.91 -19.63 6.66
C ALA A 138 -1.40 -19.39 6.50
N ILE A 139 -0.70 -20.16 5.66
CA ILE A 139 0.71 -19.92 5.31
C ILE A 139 0.84 -18.65 4.46
N VAL A 140 -0.12 -18.43 3.55
CA VAL A 140 -0.19 -17.23 2.71
C VAL A 140 -0.70 -15.99 3.49
N SER A 141 -1.36 -16.16 4.63
CA SER A 141 -1.85 -15.06 5.47
C SER A 141 -1.12 -14.88 6.81
N GLY A 142 -0.16 -15.76 7.12
CA GLY A 142 0.53 -15.83 8.42
C GLY A 142 1.79 -14.96 8.52
N GLU A 143 2.58 -15.16 9.57
CA GLU A 143 3.87 -14.48 9.75
C GLU A 143 4.84 -14.63 8.57
N PRO A 144 4.94 -15.79 7.88
CA PRO A 144 5.80 -15.91 6.70
C PRO A 144 5.39 -14.96 5.58
N ALA A 145 4.08 -14.76 5.37
CA ALA A 145 3.58 -13.80 4.40
C ALA A 145 3.84 -12.36 4.83
N LYS A 146 3.73 -12.05 6.13
CA LYS A 146 4.12 -10.73 6.66
C LYS A 146 5.62 -10.48 6.52
N ASP A 147 6.46 -11.48 6.71
CA ASP A 147 7.90 -11.37 6.52
C ASP A 147 8.26 -11.21 5.04
N LEU A 148 7.60 -11.96 4.15
CA LEU A 148 7.69 -11.77 2.71
C LEU A 148 7.23 -10.36 2.30
N MET A 149 6.08 -9.89 2.81
CA MET A 149 5.63 -8.52 2.57
C MET A 149 6.64 -7.50 3.12
N ARG A 150 7.23 -7.69 4.30
CA ARG A 150 8.29 -6.78 4.80
C ARG A 150 9.53 -6.75 3.91
N ARG A 151 9.90 -7.89 3.31
CA ARG A 151 11.08 -7.99 2.43
C ARG A 151 10.82 -7.45 1.03
N TYR A 152 9.62 -7.65 0.49
CA TYR A 152 9.30 -7.32 -0.92
C TYR A 152 8.42 -6.08 -1.10
N HIS A 153 7.63 -5.74 -0.07
CA HIS A 153 6.75 -4.58 0.00
C HIS A 153 6.87 -3.94 1.38
N PRO A 154 8.07 -3.45 1.75
CA PRO A 154 8.24 -2.75 3.01
C PRO A 154 7.20 -1.64 3.06
N ASN A 155 6.44 -1.60 4.16
CA ASN A 155 5.49 -0.52 4.41
C ASN A 155 6.31 0.73 4.76
N VAL A 156 6.86 1.38 3.74
CA VAL A 156 7.56 2.63 3.86
C VAL A 156 6.53 3.71 4.21
N PRO A 157 6.80 4.58 5.20
CA PRO A 157 5.96 5.75 5.43
C PRO A 157 5.77 6.55 4.14
N SER A 158 4.72 7.37 4.08
CA SER A 158 4.44 8.13 2.87
C SER A 158 5.64 9.01 2.50
N PRO A 159 5.93 9.23 1.20
CA PRO A 159 7.09 10.01 0.80
C PRO A 159 7.16 11.38 1.48
N GLY A 160 6.02 12.07 1.64
CA GLY A 160 5.93 13.36 2.32
C GLY A 160 6.34 13.32 3.79
N GLU A 161 6.04 12.23 4.51
CA GLU A 161 6.47 12.07 5.91
C GLU A 161 7.97 11.80 6.00
N ILE A 162 8.52 10.93 5.15
CA ILE A 162 9.95 10.60 5.16
C ILE A 162 10.77 11.83 4.75
N LEU A 163 10.35 12.59 3.73
CA LEU A 163 11.05 13.80 3.29
C LEU A 163 11.11 14.87 4.38
N ARG A 164 10.04 15.06 5.17
CA ARG A 164 10.09 15.98 6.31
C ARG A 164 11.18 15.62 7.31
N THR A 165 11.47 14.33 7.48
CA THR A 165 12.52 13.91 8.42
C THR A 165 13.92 14.33 7.98
N SER A 166 14.21 14.38 6.68
CA SER A 166 15.52 14.84 6.20
C SER A 166 15.68 16.36 6.26
N PHE A 167 14.59 17.13 6.20
CA PHE A 167 14.65 18.56 6.46
C PHE A 167 14.85 18.88 7.95
N ILE A 168 14.29 18.07 8.85
CA ILE A 168 14.47 18.22 10.30
C ILE A 168 15.86 17.73 10.74
N ASP A 169 16.34 16.62 10.20
CA ASP A 169 17.62 16.00 10.50
C ASP A 169 18.40 15.69 9.21
N PRO A 170 19.25 16.62 8.73
CA PRO A 170 20.02 16.46 7.50
C PRO A 170 20.95 15.24 7.50
N SER A 171 21.36 14.75 8.68
CA SER A 171 22.21 13.56 8.79
C SER A 171 21.52 12.28 8.30
N ARG A 172 20.19 12.28 8.22
CA ARG A 172 19.38 11.15 7.73
C ARG A 172 19.10 11.19 6.23
N HIS A 173 19.60 12.18 5.50
CA HIS A 173 19.30 12.36 4.08
C HIS A 173 19.55 11.08 3.26
N GLU A 174 20.71 10.43 3.42
CA GLU A 174 21.03 9.19 2.70
C GLU A 174 20.07 8.04 3.04
N ALA A 175 19.67 7.92 4.30
CA ALA A 175 18.72 6.90 4.75
C ALA A 175 17.33 7.13 4.15
N VAL A 176 16.90 8.40 4.06
CA VAL A 176 15.63 8.80 3.41
C VAL A 176 15.67 8.48 1.92
N VAL A 177 16.74 8.85 1.21
CA VAL A 177 16.90 8.55 -0.23
C VAL A 177 16.84 7.04 -0.47
N LYS A 178 17.55 6.25 0.35
CA LYS A 178 17.52 4.79 0.26
C LYS A 178 16.13 4.21 0.50
N ALA A 179 15.38 4.74 1.48
CA ALA A 179 14.01 4.29 1.76
C ALA A 179 13.06 4.61 0.60
N LEU A 180 13.19 5.77 -0.02
CA LEU A 180 12.40 6.15 -1.20
C LEU A 180 12.77 5.29 -2.42
N GLN A 181 14.04 5.02 -2.66
CA GLN A 181 14.49 4.11 -3.73
C GLN A 181 13.95 2.69 -3.53
N GLN A 182 13.90 2.20 -2.28
CA GLN A 182 13.25 0.92 -1.95
C GLN A 182 11.75 0.92 -2.21
N GLY A 183 11.11 2.10 -2.13
CA GLY A 183 9.72 2.33 -2.52
C GLY A 183 9.51 2.42 -4.04
N GLY A 184 10.58 2.35 -4.84
CA GLY A 184 10.52 2.39 -6.30
C GLY A 184 10.64 3.79 -6.93
N TYR A 185 10.99 4.81 -6.16
CA TYR A 185 11.21 6.17 -6.71
C TYR A 185 12.59 6.28 -7.35
N THR A 186 12.67 6.96 -8.50
CA THR A 186 13.95 7.24 -9.17
C THR A 186 14.70 8.37 -8.45
N ALA A 187 16.00 8.52 -8.74
CA ALA A 187 16.79 9.62 -8.17
C ALA A 187 16.21 11.00 -8.55
N ASP A 188 15.80 11.15 -9.81
CA ASP A 188 15.20 12.38 -10.33
C ASP A 188 13.85 12.68 -9.65
N ASP A 189 13.01 11.67 -9.43
CA ASP A 189 11.75 11.83 -8.69
C ASP A 189 12.01 12.30 -7.25
N ILE A 190 13.02 11.71 -6.59
CA ILE A 190 13.39 12.06 -5.23
C ILE A 190 13.87 13.52 -5.17
N GLU A 191 14.70 13.95 -6.12
CA GLU A 191 15.16 15.34 -6.22
C GLU A 191 13.98 16.31 -6.40
N LEU A 192 13.06 16.02 -7.33
CA LEU A 192 11.84 16.81 -7.53
C LEU A 192 10.99 16.87 -6.25
N MET A 193 10.88 15.75 -5.52
CA MET A 193 10.17 15.72 -4.26
C MET A 193 10.83 16.59 -3.19
N TYR A 194 12.17 16.63 -3.12
CA TYR A 194 12.89 17.54 -2.22
C TYR A 194 12.60 19.00 -2.57
N VAL A 195 12.68 19.36 -3.85
CA VAL A 195 12.35 20.73 -4.30
C VAL A 195 10.90 21.08 -3.96
N ALA A 196 9.96 20.17 -4.22
CA ALA A 196 8.54 20.39 -3.97
C ALA A 196 8.17 20.48 -2.47
N ASN A 197 8.94 19.84 -1.59
CA ASN A 197 8.70 19.87 -0.14
C ASN A 197 9.55 20.92 0.61
N TYR A 198 10.36 21.71 -0.11
CA TYR A 198 11.14 22.77 0.51
C TYR A 198 10.19 23.84 1.10
N ALA A 199 10.30 24.08 2.40
CA ALA A 199 9.46 25.06 3.09
C ALA A 199 9.93 26.49 2.74
N LEU A 200 9.14 27.18 1.93
CA LEU A 200 9.36 28.58 1.62
C LEU A 200 8.86 29.47 2.77
N TYR A 201 9.51 30.61 2.98
CA TYR A 201 8.95 31.65 3.83
C TYR A 201 7.58 32.06 3.29
N SER A 202 6.61 32.33 4.14
CA SER A 202 5.36 32.98 3.72
C SER A 202 5.64 34.45 3.34
N GLU A 203 4.80 35.04 2.48
CA GLU A 203 4.87 36.46 2.12
C GLU A 203 4.98 37.39 3.35
N GLU A 204 4.17 37.15 4.39
CA GLU A 204 4.18 37.96 5.61
C GLU A 204 5.53 37.92 6.36
N HIS A 205 6.14 36.75 6.47
CA HIS A 205 7.48 36.58 7.04
C HIS A 205 8.54 37.30 6.20
N ILE A 206 8.47 37.22 4.87
CA ILE A 206 9.40 37.95 3.98
C ILE A 206 9.26 39.46 4.21
N ARG A 207 8.03 39.98 4.21
CA ARG A 207 7.73 41.39 4.49
C ARG A 207 8.28 41.83 5.85
N ALA A 208 8.04 41.04 6.89
CA ALA A 208 8.51 41.35 8.24
C ALA A 208 10.04 41.37 8.34
N LEU A 209 10.73 40.41 7.72
CA LEU A 209 12.20 40.36 7.67
C LEU A 209 12.79 41.52 6.87
N TYR A 210 12.15 41.90 5.76
CA TYR A 210 12.51 43.07 4.96
C TYR A 210 12.41 44.37 5.77
N PHE A 211 11.27 44.64 6.43
CA PHE A 211 11.11 45.86 7.24
C PHE A 211 11.99 45.90 8.50
N ARG A 212 12.46 44.74 8.99
CA ARG A 212 13.46 44.66 10.06
C ARG A 212 14.89 44.86 9.56
N GLY A 213 15.10 45.02 8.25
CA GLY A 213 16.43 45.13 7.63
C GLY A 213 17.23 43.82 7.63
N ALA A 214 16.58 42.68 7.92
CA ALA A 214 17.22 41.36 7.91
C ALA A 214 17.37 40.80 6.48
N LEU A 215 16.54 41.27 5.55
CA LEU A 215 16.66 40.99 4.12
C LEU A 215 16.90 42.28 3.35
N THR A 216 17.79 42.23 2.36
CA THR A 216 17.88 43.27 1.33
C THR A 216 16.68 43.18 0.38
N GLU A 217 16.44 44.22 -0.42
CA GLU A 217 15.37 44.19 -1.42
C GLU A 217 15.57 43.07 -2.45
N GLU A 218 16.80 42.86 -2.93
CA GLU A 218 17.14 41.75 -3.84
C GLU A 218 16.83 40.39 -3.21
N GLN A 219 17.19 40.20 -1.94
CA GLN A 219 16.88 38.97 -1.22
C GLN A 219 15.38 38.76 -1.06
N ALA A 220 14.63 39.81 -0.72
CA ALA A 220 13.16 39.73 -0.62
C ALA A 220 12.51 39.38 -1.96
N ASN A 221 12.95 40.01 -3.06
CA ASN A 221 12.47 39.72 -4.41
C ASN A 221 12.77 38.26 -4.80
N ASN A 222 13.97 37.75 -4.49
CA ASN A 222 14.33 36.36 -4.76
C ASN A 222 13.43 35.39 -3.98
N ARG A 223 13.16 35.64 -2.69
CA ARG A 223 12.25 34.80 -1.89
C ARG A 223 10.80 34.83 -2.38
N LEU A 224 10.32 35.96 -2.89
CA LEU A 224 9.00 36.02 -3.52
C LEU A 224 8.97 35.31 -4.87
N SER A 225 10.06 35.40 -5.65
CA SER A 225 10.19 34.65 -6.91
C SER A 225 10.20 33.14 -6.66
N GLU A 226 10.84 32.67 -5.58
CA GLU A 226 10.81 31.27 -5.14
C GLU A 226 9.37 30.78 -4.86
N GLN A 227 8.44 31.66 -4.44
CA GLN A 227 7.01 31.35 -4.29
C GLN A 227 6.22 31.37 -5.61
N GLY A 228 6.85 31.72 -6.74
CA GLY A 228 6.22 31.78 -8.05
C GLY A 228 5.61 33.14 -8.41
N TYR A 229 5.92 34.22 -7.67
CA TYR A 229 5.51 35.56 -8.08
C TYR A 229 6.37 36.08 -9.24
N THR A 230 5.71 36.72 -10.22
CA THR A 230 6.41 37.42 -11.30
C THR A 230 7.01 38.73 -10.79
N SER A 231 8.02 39.26 -11.47
CA SER A 231 8.63 40.56 -11.12
C SER A 231 7.60 41.68 -11.02
N THR A 232 6.63 41.75 -11.94
CA THR A 232 5.52 42.72 -11.89
C THR A 232 4.69 42.58 -10.61
N ARG A 233 4.28 41.35 -10.25
CA ARG A 233 3.49 41.09 -9.04
C ARG A 233 4.27 41.40 -7.76
N ILE A 234 5.59 41.16 -7.77
CA ILE A 234 6.46 41.50 -6.65
C ILE A 234 6.43 43.01 -6.40
N GLU A 235 6.54 43.83 -7.45
CA GLU A 235 6.44 45.29 -7.31
C GLU A 235 5.06 45.73 -6.79
N GLU A 236 3.98 45.15 -7.30
CA GLU A 236 2.60 45.42 -6.83
C GLU A 236 2.43 45.02 -5.35
N LEU A 237 2.93 43.86 -4.93
CA LEU A 237 2.89 43.41 -3.53
C LEU A 237 3.67 44.34 -2.60
N LYS A 238 4.87 44.75 -3.01
CA LYS A 238 5.70 45.70 -2.25
C LYS A 238 5.02 47.05 -2.07
N GLN A 239 4.21 47.50 -3.03
CA GLN A 239 3.40 48.71 -2.84
C GLN A 239 2.41 48.53 -1.69
N GLY A 240 1.80 47.35 -1.56
CA GLY A 240 0.88 46.99 -0.48
C GLY A 240 1.56 46.76 0.88
N TRP A 241 2.89 46.64 0.93
CA TRP A 241 3.61 46.46 2.19
C TRP A 241 3.68 47.73 3.03
N LYS A 242 3.58 48.91 2.40
CA LYS A 242 3.58 50.19 3.11
C LYS A 242 2.32 50.27 3.97
N VAL A 243 2.48 50.20 5.29
CA VAL A 243 1.37 50.34 6.22
C VAL A 243 0.82 51.77 6.11
N ILE A 244 -0.41 51.89 5.66
CA ILE A 244 -1.16 53.15 5.73
C ILE A 244 -1.76 53.22 7.14
N PRO A 245 -1.52 54.31 7.91
CA PRO A 245 -2.15 54.50 9.21
C PRO A 245 -3.66 54.37 9.11
N GLY A 246 -4.31 53.83 10.16
CA GLY A 246 -5.77 53.78 10.17
C GLY A 246 -6.38 55.18 10.16
N ILE A 247 -7.65 55.31 9.76
CA ILE A 247 -8.37 56.60 9.72
C ILE A 247 -8.29 57.31 11.08
N GLN A 248 -8.47 56.55 12.18
CA GLN A 248 -8.37 57.10 13.52
C GLN A 248 -6.97 57.66 13.82
N ASP A 249 -5.92 57.00 13.34
CA ASP A 249 -4.54 57.50 13.51
C ASP A 249 -4.30 58.76 12.67
N LEU A 250 -4.80 58.80 11.44
CA LEU A 250 -4.74 59.99 10.57
C LEU A 250 -5.45 61.18 11.23
N VAL A 251 -6.66 60.97 11.75
CA VAL A 251 -7.42 62.00 12.47
C VAL A 251 -6.69 62.42 13.75
N MET A 252 -6.11 61.48 14.50
CA MET A 252 -5.36 61.81 15.71
C MET A 252 -4.06 62.54 15.43
N MET A 253 -3.38 62.23 14.32
CA MET A 253 -2.21 62.98 13.84
C MET A 253 -2.59 64.41 13.48
N GLN A 254 -3.71 64.60 12.79
CA GLN A 254 -4.26 65.92 12.46
C GLN A 254 -4.67 66.71 13.72
N ALA A 255 -5.41 66.06 14.60
CA ALA A 255 -5.99 66.67 15.78
C ALA A 255 -4.91 67.06 16.81
N LYS A 256 -3.87 66.24 16.99
CA LYS A 256 -2.78 66.55 17.95
C LYS A 256 -1.98 67.80 17.56
N GLU A 257 -1.85 68.12 16.29
CA GLU A 257 -1.22 69.38 15.85
C GLU A 257 -2.15 70.60 16.03
N ALA A 258 -3.47 70.38 16.13
CA ALA A 258 -4.49 71.42 16.17
C ALA A 258 -4.84 71.93 17.59
N PHE A 259 -4.24 71.43 18.68
CA PHE A 259 -4.71 71.73 20.05
C PHE A 259 -3.79 72.54 20.95
N GLU A 260 -2.63 73.02 20.48
CA GLU A 260 -1.88 74.03 21.25
C GLU A 260 -2.34 75.44 20.85
N PRO A 261 -3.11 76.17 21.70
CA PRO A 261 -3.68 77.47 21.33
C PRO A 261 -2.61 78.50 20.96
N ALA A 262 -1.42 78.37 21.56
CA ALA A 262 -0.26 79.20 21.27
C ALA A 262 0.30 78.94 19.85
N LEU A 263 0.25 77.71 19.34
CA LEU A 263 0.68 77.37 17.97
C LEU A 263 -0.36 77.80 16.94
N ILE A 264 -1.65 77.62 17.21
CA ILE A 264 -2.75 78.04 16.31
C ILE A 264 -2.66 79.55 16.04
N SER A 265 -2.50 80.36 17.09
CA SER A 265 -2.38 81.81 16.96
C SER A 265 -1.07 82.26 16.32
N LYS A 266 0.03 81.51 16.55
CA LYS A 266 1.37 81.87 16.06
C LYS A 266 1.58 81.48 14.59
N TYR A 267 0.98 80.38 14.14
CA TYR A 267 1.18 79.80 12.82
C TYR A 267 -0.06 79.91 11.90
N GLY A 268 -1.18 80.44 12.38
CA GLY A 268 -2.37 80.67 11.55
C GLY A 268 -3.10 79.39 11.16
N LEU A 269 -2.97 78.32 11.95
CA LEU A 269 -3.48 76.97 11.67
C LEU A 269 -5.02 76.87 11.58
N GLY A 270 -5.75 77.97 11.80
CA GLY A 270 -7.20 78.03 11.59
C GLY A 270 -7.63 78.28 10.14
N ALA A 271 -6.70 78.49 9.20
CA ALA A 271 -7.02 78.96 7.86
C ALA A 271 -6.83 77.95 6.71
N GLU A 272 -6.07 76.87 6.89
CA GLU A 272 -5.85 75.85 5.84
C GLU A 272 -5.97 74.43 6.43
N GLU A 273 -6.91 73.65 5.89
CA GLU A 273 -6.96 72.21 6.15
C GLU A 273 -5.73 71.52 5.55
N PRO A 274 -5.06 70.61 6.27
CA PRO A 274 -3.94 69.85 5.72
C PRO A 274 -4.40 69.01 4.52
N THR A 275 -3.97 69.39 3.32
CA THR A 275 -4.35 68.69 2.08
C THR A 275 -3.81 67.27 1.98
N ASP A 276 -2.74 66.98 2.73
CA ASP A 276 -2.01 65.71 2.67
C ASP A 276 -2.84 64.53 3.20
N ILE A 277 -3.77 64.80 4.13
CA ILE A 277 -4.67 63.76 4.68
C ILE A 277 -5.60 63.21 3.61
N TYR A 278 -6.09 64.06 2.70
CA TYR A 278 -6.95 63.63 1.59
C TYR A 278 -6.25 62.64 0.66
N GLU A 279 -4.93 62.75 0.50
CA GLU A 279 -4.17 61.77 -0.26
C GLU A 279 -4.17 60.39 0.43
N TRP A 280 -3.98 60.35 1.75
CA TRP A 280 -3.95 59.11 2.53
C TRP A 280 -5.34 58.49 2.69
N THR A 281 -6.39 59.28 2.89
CA THR A 281 -7.78 58.79 2.95
C THR A 281 -8.25 58.24 1.61
N ARG A 282 -7.88 58.88 0.49
CA ARG A 282 -8.11 58.33 -0.86
C ARG A 282 -7.40 56.99 -1.08
N LYS A 283 -6.17 56.82 -0.58
CA LYS A 283 -5.46 55.52 -0.64
C LYS A 283 -6.13 54.42 0.19
N LEU A 284 -6.91 54.79 1.21
CA LEU A 284 -7.75 53.87 2.00
C LEU A 284 -9.13 53.60 1.35
N GLY A 285 -9.43 54.23 0.21
CA GLY A 285 -10.70 54.08 -0.49
C GLY A 285 -11.84 54.95 0.04
N LEU A 286 -11.53 55.98 0.83
CA LEU A 286 -12.52 56.98 1.25
C LEU A 286 -12.65 58.10 0.21
N SER A 287 -13.87 58.61 0.06
CA SER A 287 -14.12 59.86 -0.67
C SER A 287 -13.72 61.07 0.17
N ASP A 288 -13.49 62.22 -0.47
CA ASP A 288 -13.14 63.46 0.22
C ASP A 288 -14.25 63.98 1.18
N GLU A 289 -15.49 63.48 1.05
CA GLU A 289 -16.65 63.86 1.87
C GLU A 289 -16.80 63.05 3.19
N TRP A 290 -15.95 62.04 3.42
CA TRP A 290 -16.00 61.12 4.57
C TRP A 290 -15.00 61.50 5.66
#